data_AF-A0A650ENQ6-F1
#
_entry.id   AF-A0A650ENQ6-F1
#
_cell.length_a   1.000
_cell.length_b   1.000
_cell.length_c   1.000
_cell.angle_alpha   90.00
_cell.angle_beta   90.00
_cell.angle_gamma   90.00
#
_symmetry.space_group_name_H-M   'P 1'
#
loop_
_entity.id
_entity.type
_entity.pdbx_description
1 polymer ?
#
loop_
_entity_poly.entity_id
_entity_poly.type
_entity_poly.pdbx_seq_one_letter_code
_entity_poly.pdbx_strand_id
1 'polypeptide(L)'
;MNDDEYDYTKDQNYDETKKVSEQELIDKYQKHFDKNGAMKLLVKLRKSTRNKSKIISGATGAIVKTLGCLISALENPATPARMKALIIGATGYILFPLDLISDMLPGIGYADDLASAAGVVAMVGIYSDFSLEKLDAYIDQMERDGKV
;
A
#
# COMPACT_ATOMS: atom_id res chain seq x y z
N MET A 1 1.91 -38.09 -22.32
CA MET A 1 2.63 -36.83 -22.02
C MET A 1 2.07 -35.81 -22.98
N ASN A 2 1.08 -35.06 -22.53
CA ASN A 2 0.60 -33.87 -23.20
C ASN A 2 0.91 -32.73 -22.23
N ASP A 3 1.77 -31.82 -22.66
CA ASP A 3 2.09 -30.61 -21.94
C ASP A 3 0.95 -29.63 -22.16
N ASP A 4 0.12 -29.42 -21.14
CA ASP A 4 -0.97 -28.44 -21.18
C ASP A 4 -0.36 -27.04 -21.09
N GLU A 5 -0.23 -26.40 -22.24
CA GLU A 5 0.12 -24.98 -22.39
C GLU A 5 -0.95 -24.11 -21.70
N TYR A 6 -0.55 -23.39 -20.65
CA TYR A 6 -1.46 -22.58 -19.84
C TYR A 6 -1.93 -21.35 -20.63
N ASP A 7 -3.19 -21.38 -21.06
CA ASP A 7 -3.83 -20.33 -21.85
C ASP A 7 -4.12 -19.08 -21.00
N TYR A 8 -3.25 -18.08 -21.10
CA TYR A 8 -3.36 -16.76 -20.46
C TYR A 8 -4.55 -15.91 -20.95
N THR A 9 -5.36 -16.36 -21.91
CA THR A 9 -6.48 -15.58 -22.47
C THR A 9 -7.83 -15.82 -21.78
N LYS A 10 -7.93 -16.77 -20.85
CA LYS A 10 -9.18 -17.14 -20.16
C LYS A 10 -9.65 -16.20 -19.04
N ASP A 11 -8.84 -15.22 -18.64
CA ASP A 11 -9.15 -14.28 -17.55
C ASP A 11 -9.85 -12.99 -18.03
N GLN A 12 -10.48 -13.02 -19.20
CA GLN A 12 -11.15 -11.87 -19.84
C GLN A 12 -12.61 -11.65 -19.40
N ASN A 13 -13.13 -12.42 -18.44
CA ASN A 13 -14.49 -12.20 -17.89
C ASN A 13 -14.46 -11.43 -16.57
N TYR A 14 -13.90 -10.22 -16.62
CA TYR A 14 -14.22 -9.19 -15.64
C TYR A 14 -15.59 -8.62 -15.98
N ASP A 15 -16.59 -8.86 -15.14
CA ASP A 15 -17.99 -8.44 -15.37
C ASP A 15 -18.12 -6.90 -15.46
N GLU A 16 -18.15 -6.38 -16.68
CA GLU A 16 -18.34 -4.96 -17.02
C GLU A 16 -19.75 -4.42 -16.68
N THR A 17 -20.69 -5.25 -16.23
CA THR A 17 -22.12 -4.87 -16.16
C THR A 17 -22.53 -4.08 -14.90
N LYS A 18 -21.61 -3.85 -13.95
CA LYS A 18 -21.82 -2.90 -12.83
C LYS A 18 -20.98 -1.63 -13.02
N LYS A 19 -21.36 -0.78 -13.98
CA LYS A 19 -20.79 0.58 -14.11
C LYS A 19 -21.28 1.49 -12.96
N VAL A 20 -20.66 1.35 -11.80
CA VAL A 20 -20.61 2.43 -10.80
C VAL A 20 -19.72 3.52 -11.40
N SER A 21 -20.14 4.78 -11.36
CA SER A 21 -19.32 5.85 -11.93
C SER A 21 -17.98 5.95 -11.21
N GLU A 22 -16.90 6.27 -11.92
CA GLU A 22 -15.56 6.42 -11.30
C GLU A 22 -15.59 7.39 -10.12
N GLN A 23 -16.38 8.45 -10.23
CA GLN A 23 -16.58 9.45 -9.18
C GLN A 23 -17.29 8.87 -7.94
N GLU A 24 -18.30 8.04 -8.13
CA GLU A 24 -19.05 7.40 -7.05
C GLU A 24 -18.20 6.34 -6.31
N LEU A 25 -17.30 5.66 -7.00
CA LEU A 25 -16.29 4.81 -6.36
C LEU A 25 -15.32 5.63 -5.52
N ILE A 26 -14.79 6.73 -6.07
CA ILE A 26 -13.88 7.64 -5.36
C ILE A 26 -14.54 8.16 -4.08
N ASP A 27 -15.76 8.68 -4.18
CA ASP A 27 -16.50 9.24 -3.04
C ASP A 27 -16.80 8.18 -1.97
N LYS A 28 -17.14 6.95 -2.40
CA LYS A 28 -17.38 5.82 -1.50
C LYS A 28 -16.13 5.40 -0.74
N TYR A 29 -14.98 5.29 -1.43
CA TYR A 29 -13.75 4.79 -0.82
C TYR A 29 -13.00 5.86 -0.01
N GLN A 30 -13.00 7.12 -0.46
CA GLN A 30 -12.35 8.22 0.26
C GLN A 30 -13.01 8.51 1.61
N LYS A 31 -14.34 8.36 1.72
CA LYS A 31 -15.08 8.68 2.94
C LYS A 31 -14.76 7.78 4.14
N HIS A 32 -14.30 6.56 3.90
CA HIS A 32 -14.05 5.55 4.94
C HIS A 32 -12.57 5.17 5.09
N PHE A 33 -11.69 5.69 4.23
CA PHE A 33 -10.26 5.41 4.32
C PHE A 33 -9.60 6.23 5.44
N ASP A 34 -9.06 5.55 6.45
CA ASP A 34 -8.30 6.20 7.53
C ASP A 34 -6.88 6.58 7.08
N LYS A 35 -6.79 7.63 6.25
CA LYS A 35 -5.53 8.20 5.79
C LYS A 35 -4.64 8.63 6.95
N ASN A 36 -5.22 9.14 8.03
CA ASN A 36 -4.48 9.62 9.19
C ASN A 36 -3.82 8.45 9.93
N GLY A 37 -4.55 7.35 10.13
CA GLY A 37 -4.01 6.09 10.66
C GLY A 37 -2.88 5.56 9.79
N ALA A 38 -3.07 5.52 8.46
CA ALA A 38 -2.05 5.08 7.51
C ALA A 38 -0.77 5.92 7.61
N MET A 39 -0.91 7.25 7.63
CA MET A 39 0.21 8.17 7.75
C MET A 39 0.93 8.07 9.10
N LYS A 40 0.17 7.92 10.19
CA LYS A 40 0.72 7.73 11.54
C LYS A 40 1.54 6.44 11.63
N LEU A 41 1.04 5.35 11.05
CA LEU A 41 1.77 4.09 10.96
C LEU A 41 3.05 4.26 10.12
N LEU A 42 2.96 4.87 8.94
CA LEU A 42 4.11 5.13 8.07
C LEU A 42 5.21 5.90 8.80
N VAL A 43 4.86 7.00 9.47
CA VAL A 43 5.80 7.82 10.26
C VAL A 43 6.42 7.00 11.40
N LYS A 44 5.62 6.24 12.15
CA LYS A 44 6.11 5.39 13.25
C LYS A 44 7.12 4.36 12.76
N LEU A 45 6.82 3.66 11.65
CA LEU A 45 7.70 2.66 11.06
C LEU A 45 8.97 3.31 10.49
N ARG A 46 8.87 4.48 9.85
CA ARG A 46 10.03 5.21 9.35
C ARG A 46 10.93 5.69 10.49
N LYS A 47 10.39 6.25 11.57
CA LYS A 47 11.19 6.64 12.75
C LYS A 47 11.94 5.45 13.36
N SER A 48 11.34 4.26 13.36
CA SER A 48 11.98 3.02 13.84
C SER A 48 13.12 2.55 12.92
N THR A 49 13.14 2.95 11.65
CA THR A 49 14.09 2.47 10.62
C THR A 49 15.10 3.52 10.13
N ARG A 50 14.82 4.83 10.24
CA ARG A 50 15.60 5.93 9.64
C ARG A 50 17.08 5.96 10.07
N ASN A 51 17.38 5.52 11.29
CA ASN A 51 18.73 5.50 11.85
C ASN A 51 19.33 4.08 11.95
N LYS A 52 18.76 3.10 11.25
CA LYS A 52 19.18 1.68 11.33
C LYS A 52 19.77 1.18 10.02
N SER A 53 20.69 0.21 10.11
CA SER A 53 21.27 -0.46 8.95
C SER A 53 20.20 -1.13 8.07
N LYS A 54 20.47 -1.22 6.76
CA LYS A 54 19.62 -1.84 5.74
C LYS A 54 19.22 -3.29 6.06
N ILE A 55 20.04 -3.98 6.87
CA ILE A 55 19.78 -5.35 7.36
C ILE A 55 18.70 -5.36 8.44
N ILE A 56 18.70 -4.37 9.34
CA ILE A 56 17.72 -4.26 10.45
C ILE A 56 16.39 -3.69 9.95
N SER A 57 16.41 -2.93 8.87
CA SER A 57 15.20 -2.38 8.25
C SER A 57 14.58 -3.28 7.19
N GLY A 58 15.05 -4.52 6.96
CA GLY A 58 14.59 -5.35 5.84
C GLY A 58 13.07 -5.41 5.63
N ALA A 59 12.33 -6.03 6.55
CA ALA A 59 10.87 -6.15 6.46
C ALA A 59 10.16 -4.81 6.71
N THR A 60 10.52 -4.09 7.78
CA THR A 60 9.88 -2.82 8.15
C THR A 60 10.08 -1.73 7.10
N GLY A 61 11.25 -1.67 6.48
CA GLY A 61 11.60 -0.75 5.41
C GLY A 61 10.90 -1.09 4.10
N ALA A 62 10.61 -2.37 3.84
CA ALA A 62 9.75 -2.76 2.74
C ALA A 62 8.31 -2.26 2.98
N ILE A 63 7.77 -2.44 4.18
CA ILE A 63 6.44 -1.90 4.55
C ILE A 63 6.40 -0.37 4.41
N VAL A 64 7.44 0.33 4.88
CA VAL A 64 7.54 1.81 4.71
C VAL A 64 7.49 2.21 3.24
N LYS A 65 8.22 1.50 2.37
CA LYS A 65 8.21 1.79 0.93
C LYS A 65 6.87 1.49 0.29
N THR A 66 6.29 0.34 0.59
CA THR A 66 4.99 -0.08 0.06
C THR A 66 3.91 0.90 0.49
N LEU A 67 3.77 1.13 1.79
CA LEU A 67 2.75 2.03 2.36
C LEU A 67 2.93 3.48 1.87
N GLY A 68 4.17 3.97 1.82
CA GLY A 68 4.48 5.29 1.29
C GLY A 68 4.12 5.45 -0.18
N CYS A 69 4.42 4.44 -1.00
CA CYS A 69 4.08 4.43 -2.42
C CYS A 69 2.56 4.41 -2.64
N LEU A 70 1.84 3.57 -1.89
CA LEU A 70 0.38 3.51 -1.92
C LEU A 70 -0.25 4.86 -1.54
N ILE A 71 0.17 5.47 -0.43
CA ILE A 71 -0.37 6.77 0.01
C ILE A 71 -0.10 7.87 -1.02
N SER A 72 1.13 7.99 -1.53
CA SER A 72 1.48 8.99 -2.55
C SER A 72 0.67 8.78 -3.84
N ALA A 73 0.54 7.54 -4.32
CA ALA A 73 -0.27 7.23 -5.48
C ALA A 73 -1.77 7.52 -5.26
N LEU A 74 -2.29 7.37 -4.03
CA LEU A 74 -3.67 7.72 -3.71
C LEU A 74 -3.93 9.23 -3.81
N GLU A 75 -2.95 10.03 -3.39
CA GLU A 75 -3.00 11.50 -3.41
C GLU A 75 -2.87 12.08 -4.82
N ASN A 76 -2.27 11.33 -5.75
CA ASN A 76 -2.12 11.80 -7.11
C ASN A 76 -3.50 11.93 -7.82
N PRO A 77 -3.86 13.13 -8.32
CA PRO A 77 -5.12 13.34 -9.00
C PRO A 77 -5.23 12.56 -10.32
N ALA A 78 -4.11 12.22 -10.95
CA ALA A 78 -4.06 11.44 -12.18
C ALA A 78 -4.30 9.94 -11.97
N THR A 79 -4.34 9.45 -10.72
CA THR A 79 -4.59 8.04 -10.42
C THR A 79 -6.04 7.68 -10.73
N PRO A 80 -6.30 6.70 -11.62
CA PRO A 80 -7.65 6.27 -11.97
C PRO A 80 -8.43 5.77 -10.76
N ALA A 81 -9.75 5.95 -10.76
CA ALA A 81 -10.62 5.56 -9.64
C ALA A 81 -10.48 4.08 -9.24
N ARG A 82 -10.42 3.19 -10.24
CA ARG A 82 -10.19 1.75 -10.03
C ARG A 82 -8.88 1.45 -9.29
N MET A 83 -7.83 2.22 -9.56
CA MET A 83 -6.53 2.05 -8.92
C MET A 83 -6.55 2.61 -7.49
N LYS A 84 -7.27 3.71 -7.26
CA LYS A 84 -7.50 4.24 -5.89
C LYS A 84 -8.24 3.23 -5.01
N ALA A 85 -9.18 2.46 -5.57
CA ALA A 85 -9.85 1.38 -4.86
C ALA A 85 -8.88 0.26 -4.44
N LEU A 86 -8.00 -0.18 -5.35
CA LEU A 86 -6.96 -1.17 -5.05
C LEU A 86 -6.00 -0.67 -3.96
N ILE A 87 -5.58 0.59 -4.05
CA ILE A 87 -4.70 1.24 -3.07
C ILE A 87 -5.36 1.26 -1.68
N ILE A 88 -6.64 1.64 -1.60
CA ILE A 88 -7.38 1.70 -0.34
C ILE A 88 -7.55 0.30 0.26
N GLY A 89 -7.85 -0.71 -0.56
CA GLY A 89 -7.89 -2.10 -0.12
C GLY A 89 -6.56 -2.58 0.45
N ALA A 90 -5.47 -2.41 -0.30
CA ALA A 90 -4.12 -2.80 0.13
C ALA A 90 -3.66 -2.05 1.39
N THR A 91 -3.96 -0.75 1.49
CA THR A 91 -3.58 0.06 2.65
C THR A 91 -4.42 -0.27 3.88
N GLY A 92 -5.72 -0.56 3.70
CA GLY A 92 -6.61 -1.02 4.75
C GLY A 92 -6.14 -2.36 5.33
N TYR A 93 -5.73 -3.29 4.46
CA TYR A 93 -5.16 -4.57 4.88
C TYR A 93 -3.89 -4.41 5.73
N ILE A 94 -2.98 -3.49 5.36
CA ILE A 94 -1.78 -3.17 6.17
C ILE A 94 -2.16 -2.56 7.54
N LEU A 95 -3.25 -1.80 7.62
CA LEU A 95 -3.68 -1.07 8.82
C LEU A 95 -4.41 -1.95 9.84
N PHE A 96 -5.15 -2.96 9.40
CA PHE A 96 -5.94 -3.81 10.29
C PHE A 96 -5.11 -5.00 10.78
N PRO A 97 -4.70 -5.02 12.07
CA PRO A 97 -3.87 -6.10 12.61
C PRO A 97 -4.58 -7.46 12.69
N LEU A 98 -5.88 -7.54 12.40
CA LEU A 98 -6.65 -8.80 12.49
C LEU A 98 -6.23 -9.84 11.45
N ASP A 99 -5.77 -9.44 10.25
CA ASP A 99 -5.17 -10.37 9.28
C ASP A 99 -3.67 -10.61 9.57
N LEU A 100 -2.95 -9.59 10.05
CA LEU A 100 -1.54 -9.71 10.41
C LEU A 100 -1.30 -10.72 11.56
N ILE A 101 -2.25 -10.82 12.51
CA ILE A 101 -2.20 -11.74 13.68
C ILE A 101 -2.34 -13.21 13.27
N SER A 102 -3.07 -13.52 12.19
CA SER A 102 -3.17 -14.90 11.68
C SER A 102 -1.83 -15.40 11.11
N ASP A 103 -1.00 -14.48 10.60
CA ASP A 103 0.33 -14.75 10.04
C ASP A 103 1.49 -14.62 11.06
N MET A 104 1.18 -14.37 12.35
CA MET A 104 2.19 -14.24 13.40
C MET A 104 2.67 -15.57 14.01
N LEU A 105 2.48 -16.71 13.34
CA LEU A 105 3.22 -17.91 13.74
C LEU A 105 4.71 -17.70 13.42
N PRO A 106 5.61 -17.73 14.43
CA PRO A 106 7.04 -17.54 14.17
C PRO A 106 7.57 -18.70 13.31
N GLY A 107 7.88 -18.42 12.04
CA GLY A 107 8.49 -19.38 11.11
C GLY A 107 7.82 -19.49 9.74
N ILE A 108 6.58 -19.03 9.57
CA ILE A 108 5.82 -19.07 8.30
C ILE A 108 4.80 -17.91 8.35
N GLY A 109 4.82 -16.95 7.42
CA GLY A 109 3.67 -16.02 7.30
C GLY A 109 3.89 -14.67 6.60
N TYR A 110 4.90 -13.88 6.95
CA TYR A 110 4.93 -12.45 6.53
C TYR A 110 5.08 -12.13 5.03
N ALA A 111 5.35 -13.13 4.18
CA ALA A 111 5.73 -12.90 2.79
C ALA A 111 4.55 -12.69 1.84
N ASP A 112 3.41 -13.35 2.09
CA ASP A 112 2.28 -13.39 1.14
C ASP A 112 1.51 -12.06 1.10
N ASP A 113 1.30 -11.47 2.27
CA ASP A 113 0.65 -10.17 2.45
C ASP A 113 1.47 -8.99 1.92
N LEU A 114 2.79 -9.04 2.12
CA LEU A 114 3.68 -8.03 1.56
C LEU A 114 3.79 -8.20 0.04
N ALA A 115 3.68 -9.42 -0.48
CA ALA A 115 3.67 -9.69 -1.91
C ALA A 115 2.39 -9.15 -2.59
N SER A 116 1.21 -9.31 -1.98
CA SER A 116 -0.04 -8.75 -2.51
C SER A 116 -0.02 -7.22 -2.56
N ALA A 117 0.41 -6.56 -1.48
CA ALA A 117 0.56 -5.10 -1.43
C ALA A 117 1.68 -4.60 -2.38
N ALA A 118 2.77 -5.36 -2.52
CA ALA A 118 3.82 -5.07 -3.51
C ALA A 118 3.30 -5.21 -4.95
N GLY A 119 2.40 -6.17 -5.21
CA GLY A 119 1.72 -6.30 -6.49
C GLY A 119 0.90 -5.06 -6.84
N VAL A 120 0.16 -4.50 -5.88
CA VAL A 120 -0.56 -3.23 -6.08
C VAL A 120 0.41 -2.09 -6.33
N VAL A 121 1.52 -2.02 -5.60
CA VAL A 121 2.59 -1.03 -5.85
C VAL A 121 3.14 -1.14 -7.26
N ALA A 122 3.33 -2.34 -7.80
CA ALA A 122 3.77 -2.52 -9.19
C ALA A 122 2.76 -1.95 -10.20
N MET A 123 1.45 -2.04 -9.91
CA MET A 123 0.40 -1.47 -10.76
C MET A 123 0.30 0.05 -10.67
N VAL A 124 0.52 0.63 -9.48
CA VAL A 124 0.25 2.06 -9.23
C VAL A 124 1.50 2.92 -9.11
N GLY A 125 2.70 2.32 -9.13
CA GLY A 125 3.96 3.00 -8.90
C GLY A 125 4.24 4.16 -9.84
N ILE A 126 3.68 4.13 -11.06
CA ILE A 126 3.78 5.24 -12.03
C ILE A 126 3.11 6.53 -11.54
N TYR A 127 2.16 6.44 -10.61
CA TYR A 127 1.47 7.58 -10.02
C TYR A 127 2.09 8.02 -8.70
N SER A 128 3.05 7.26 -8.18
CA SER A 128 3.73 7.53 -6.92
C SER A 128 4.96 8.39 -7.15
N ASP A 129 5.11 9.41 -6.32
CA ASP A 129 6.30 10.25 -6.22
C ASP A 129 7.07 10.01 -4.91
N PHE A 130 6.72 8.93 -4.18
CA PHE A 130 7.25 8.62 -2.87
C PHE A 130 8.75 8.41 -2.86
N SER A 131 9.42 9.00 -1.86
CA SER A 131 10.83 8.74 -1.57
C SER A 131 11.07 8.80 -0.06
N LEU A 132 12.13 8.12 0.41
CA LEU A 132 12.48 8.14 1.83
C LEU A 132 12.92 9.53 2.28
N GLU A 133 13.56 10.29 1.39
CA GLU A 133 14.01 11.66 1.61
C GLU A 133 12.82 12.60 1.82
N LYS A 134 11.77 12.48 0.99
CA LYS A 134 10.52 13.25 1.17
C LYS A 134 9.83 12.90 2.49
N LEU A 135 9.80 11.62 2.84
CA LEU A 135 9.21 11.17 4.10
C LEU A 135 10.00 11.68 5.31
N ASP A 136 11.33 11.66 5.25
CA ASP A 136 12.19 12.21 6.31
C ASP A 136 11.99 13.72 6.45
N ALA A 137 11.95 14.46 5.35
CA ALA A 137 11.68 15.89 5.36
C ALA A 137 10.30 16.24 5.97
N TYR A 138 9.27 15.44 5.66
CA TYR A 138 7.95 15.56 6.27
C TYR A 138 7.99 15.30 7.78
N ILE A 139 8.69 14.25 8.23
CA ILE A 139 8.84 13.93 9.66
C ILE A 139 9.58 15.05 10.39
N ASP A 140 10.67 15.56 9.81
CA ASP A 140 11.44 16.66 10.40
C ASP A 140 10.58 17.93 10.52
N GLN A 141 9.69 18.21 9.55
CA GLN A 141 8.73 19.31 9.68
C GLN A 141 7.72 19.09 10.80
N MET A 142 7.18 17.87 10.95
CA MET A 142 6.27 17.55 12.06
C MET A 142 6.93 17.72 13.43
N GLU A 143 8.21 17.34 13.53
CA GLU A 143 9.01 17.48 14.75
C GLU A 143 9.29 18.95 15.07
N ARG A 144 9.58 19.78 14.05
CA ARG A 144 9.70 21.25 14.21
C ARG A 144 8.40 21.91 14.65
N ASP A 145 7.26 21.43 14.14
CA ASP A 145 5.93 21.97 14.45
C ASP A 145 5.40 21.53 15.82
N GLY A 146 6.09 20.65 16.54
CA GLY A 146 5.64 20.12 17.84
C GLY A 146 4.43 19.19 17.75
N LYS A 147 4.18 18.58 16.57
CA LYS A 147 3.03 17.68 16.31
C LYS A 147 3.36 16.20 16.59
N VAL A 148 4.29 15.94 17.51
CA VAL A 148 4.85 14.61 17.81
C VAL A 148 4.17 13.99 19.02
#